data_AF-D3AJ37-F1
#
_entry.id   AF-D3AJ37-F1
#
_cell.length_a   1.000
_cell.length_b   1.000
_cell.length_c   1.000
_cell.angle_alpha   90.00
_cell.angle_beta   90.00
_cell.angle_gamma   90.00
#
_symmetry.space_group_name_H-M   'P 1'
#
loop_
_entity.id
_entity.type
_entity.pdbx_description
1 polymer ?
#
loop_
_entity_poly.entity_id
_entity_poly.type
_entity_poly.pdbx_seq_one_letter_code
_entity_poly.pdbx_strand_id
1 'polypeptide(L)'
;MAVKTVQAVINGVTTTLTYNSTSKKYEATITAPATSSYNNNDGHYFPVTIKATDEAGNVTTKNDTDATLGSSLQLRVKEKTAPTITITYPTASALIINNKPAIRWKVTDNDSGVNPDTIGITIDSGSKITGSAITKTAITGGYDCTYTPTTALADGSHTIKIDASDYDGNAAAQKSVTFKIDTVPPTLSVTAPVNGLITNKAACTVAGTTNDITSSPVTVTVKLNSGSAEAVTVGADGSFSKALTLVAGSNTITVVATDSAGKSTTVVRTVTLDTVAPTIRAVTLTPNPVDAGKTYVISVEVTD
;
A
#
# COMPACT_ATOMS: atom_id res chain seq x y z
N MET A 1 46.49 4.70 -58.42
CA MET A 1 46.76 3.76 -57.30
C MET A 1 45.44 3.09 -56.95
N ALA A 2 45.39 1.76 -56.97
CA ALA A 2 44.19 1.02 -56.62
C ALA A 2 44.11 0.79 -55.12
N VAL A 3 42.91 0.88 -54.56
CA VAL A 3 42.63 0.58 -53.16
C VAL A 3 42.61 -0.94 -53.00
N LYS A 4 43.41 -1.46 -52.05
CA LYS A 4 43.54 -2.88 -51.76
C LYS A 4 42.47 -3.36 -50.78
N THR A 5 42.25 -2.64 -49.69
CA THR A 5 41.25 -2.97 -48.68
C THR A 5 40.64 -1.73 -48.06
N VAL A 6 39.34 -1.78 -47.74
CA VAL A 6 38.69 -0.83 -46.85
C VAL A 6 38.02 -1.60 -45.73
N GLN A 7 38.25 -1.21 -44.49
CA GLN A 7 37.73 -1.88 -43.30
C GLN A 7 37.02 -0.87 -42.40
N ALA A 8 35.87 -1.25 -41.86
CA ALA A 8 35.19 -0.55 -40.79
C ALA A 8 35.41 -1.28 -39.47
N VAL A 9 35.72 -0.54 -38.40
CA VAL A 9 35.80 -1.05 -37.04
C VAL A 9 34.72 -0.39 -36.20
N ILE A 10 33.81 -1.19 -35.65
CA ILE A 10 32.67 -0.74 -34.83
C ILE A 10 32.60 -1.64 -33.60
N ASN A 11 32.67 -1.06 -32.40
CA ASN A 11 32.63 -1.80 -31.14
C ASN A 11 33.64 -2.98 -31.09
N GLY A 12 34.86 -2.75 -31.60
CA GLY A 12 35.93 -3.76 -31.68
C GLY A 12 35.79 -4.78 -32.83
N VAL A 13 34.66 -4.83 -33.53
CA VAL A 13 34.42 -5.73 -34.66
C VAL A 13 34.95 -5.10 -35.95
N THR A 14 35.86 -5.78 -36.63
CA THR A 14 36.39 -5.35 -37.94
C THR A 14 35.65 -6.03 -39.09
N THR A 15 35.09 -5.24 -39.99
CA THR A 15 34.41 -5.71 -41.20
C THR A 15 35.10 -5.16 -42.44
N THR A 16 35.51 -6.05 -43.35
CA THR A 16 36.03 -5.65 -44.67
C THR A 16 34.88 -5.27 -45.59
N LEU A 17 34.95 -4.06 -46.16
CA LEU A 17 33.98 -3.54 -47.12
C LEU A 17 34.36 -3.99 -48.54
N THR A 18 33.35 -4.29 -49.36
CA THR A 18 33.53 -4.72 -50.75
C THR A 18 33.19 -3.58 -51.71
N TYR A 19 34.01 -3.40 -52.75
CA TYR A 19 33.71 -2.39 -53.76
C TYR A 19 32.48 -2.78 -54.59
N ASN A 20 31.48 -1.93 -54.59
CA ASN A 20 30.28 -2.03 -55.41
C ASN A 20 30.46 -1.17 -56.67
N SER A 21 30.56 -1.81 -57.83
CA SER A 21 30.80 -1.13 -59.11
C SER A 21 29.62 -0.24 -59.56
N THR A 22 28.40 -0.56 -59.13
CA THR A 22 27.18 0.20 -59.45
C THR A 22 27.14 1.50 -58.65
N SER A 23 27.30 1.43 -57.32
CA SER A 23 27.27 2.61 -56.45
C SER A 23 28.60 3.37 -56.43
N LYS A 24 29.68 2.76 -56.93
CA LYS A 24 31.07 3.23 -56.89
C LYS A 24 31.57 3.47 -55.46
N LYS A 25 31.10 2.67 -54.50
CA LYS A 25 31.43 2.78 -53.06
C LYS A 25 31.91 1.44 -52.49
N TYR A 26 32.65 1.50 -51.39
CA TYR A 26 32.96 0.33 -50.57
C TYR A 26 31.83 0.13 -49.56
N GLU A 27 31.17 -1.02 -49.60
CA GLU A 27 29.94 -1.30 -48.87
C GLU A 27 29.97 -2.70 -48.23
N ALA A 28 29.25 -2.84 -47.12
CA ALA A 28 28.98 -4.12 -46.46
C ALA A 28 27.68 -3.99 -45.66
N THR A 29 26.92 -5.07 -45.57
CA THR A 29 25.80 -5.17 -44.63
C THR A 29 26.33 -5.65 -43.28
N ILE A 30 26.16 -4.84 -42.24
CA ILE A 30 26.70 -5.11 -40.90
C ILE A 30 25.54 -5.10 -39.91
N THR A 31 25.45 -6.11 -39.06
CA THR A 31 24.52 -6.11 -37.92
C THR A 31 25.01 -5.12 -36.87
N ALA A 32 24.11 -4.26 -36.39
CA ALA A 32 24.45 -3.31 -35.32
C ALA A 32 24.86 -4.04 -34.03
N PRO A 33 25.64 -3.39 -33.15
CA PRO A 33 25.82 -3.83 -31.77
C PRO A 33 24.50 -4.23 -31.09
N ALA A 34 24.55 -5.27 -30.25
CA ALA A 34 23.37 -5.79 -29.56
C ALA A 34 22.90 -4.94 -28.37
N THR A 35 23.66 -3.89 -28.03
CA THR A 35 23.38 -2.96 -26.93
C THR A 35 23.19 -1.56 -27.46
N SER A 36 22.48 -0.74 -26.69
CA SER A 36 22.36 0.69 -26.91
C SER A 36 23.73 1.37 -26.96
N SER A 37 23.81 2.43 -27.75
CA SER A 37 24.95 3.35 -27.73
C SER A 37 24.84 4.40 -26.64
N TYR A 38 23.73 4.47 -25.91
CA TYR A 38 23.46 5.49 -24.88
C TYR A 38 24.58 5.52 -23.83
N ASN A 39 24.96 4.36 -23.30
CA ASN A 39 25.97 4.28 -22.24
C ASN A 39 27.42 4.17 -22.78
N ASN A 40 27.65 4.38 -24.09
CA ASN A 40 28.97 4.18 -24.68
C ASN A 40 29.93 5.38 -24.49
N ASN A 41 29.41 6.61 -24.57
CA ASN A 41 30.15 7.86 -24.32
C ASN A 41 29.18 9.03 -24.10
N ASP A 42 29.69 10.20 -23.72
CA ASP A 42 28.90 11.42 -23.50
C ASP A 42 28.06 11.86 -24.72
N GLY A 43 28.42 11.42 -25.92
CA GLY A 43 27.69 11.69 -27.16
C GLY A 43 26.64 10.62 -27.53
N HIS A 44 26.53 9.55 -26.74
CA HIS A 44 25.59 8.45 -26.92
C HIS A 44 25.73 7.72 -28.27
N TYR A 45 26.96 7.49 -28.76
CA TYR A 45 27.23 6.79 -30.03
C TYR A 45 28.39 5.79 -29.91
N PHE A 46 28.43 4.79 -30.80
CA PHE A 46 29.61 3.96 -31.04
C PHE A 46 30.56 4.67 -32.03
N PRO A 47 31.85 4.84 -31.72
CA PRO A 47 32.82 5.38 -32.65
C PRO A 47 33.06 4.40 -33.80
N VAL A 48 32.99 4.90 -35.04
CA VAL A 48 33.30 4.13 -36.25
C VAL A 48 34.67 4.52 -36.74
N THR A 49 35.57 3.55 -36.92
CA THR A 49 36.87 3.79 -37.55
C THR A 49 36.89 3.18 -38.95
N ILE A 50 37.24 3.97 -39.96
CA ILE A 50 37.47 3.51 -41.33
C ILE A 50 38.96 3.50 -41.61
N LYS A 51 39.46 2.34 -42.04
CA LYS A 51 40.84 2.14 -42.48
C LYS A 51 40.87 1.73 -43.95
N ALA A 52 41.54 2.52 -44.78
CA ALA A 52 41.79 2.18 -46.18
C ALA A 52 43.27 1.88 -46.39
N THR A 53 43.58 0.88 -47.21
CA THR A 53 44.95 0.51 -47.59
C THR A 53 45.02 0.38 -49.09
N ASP A 54 46.02 0.97 -49.74
CA ASP A 54 46.26 0.83 -51.17
C ASP A 54 47.14 -0.37 -51.51
N GLU A 55 47.31 -0.67 -52.80
CA GLU A 55 48.17 -1.78 -53.26
C GLU A 55 49.64 -1.60 -52.90
N ALA A 56 50.11 -0.36 -52.72
CA ALA A 56 51.46 -0.04 -52.29
C ALA A 56 51.67 -0.18 -50.77
N GLY A 57 50.58 -0.42 -50.02
CA GLY A 57 50.60 -0.58 -48.56
C GLY A 57 50.44 0.72 -47.78
N ASN A 58 50.16 1.85 -48.42
CA ASN A 58 49.85 3.10 -47.73
C ASN A 58 48.52 2.97 -47.01
N VAL A 59 48.44 3.48 -45.77
CA VAL A 59 47.25 3.37 -44.92
C VAL A 59 46.74 4.75 -44.55
N THR A 60 45.43 4.94 -44.69
CA THR A 60 44.71 6.10 -44.13
C THR A 60 43.67 5.61 -43.15
N THR A 61 43.60 6.24 -41.97
CA THR A 61 42.59 5.93 -40.94
C THR A 61 41.83 7.19 -40.56
N LYS A 62 40.51 7.09 -40.45
CA LYS A 62 39.60 8.16 -40.02
C LYS A 62 38.62 7.62 -38.99
N ASN A 63 38.31 8.41 -37.98
CA ASN A 63 37.38 8.05 -36.91
C ASN A 63 36.48 9.23 -36.54
N ASP A 64 35.67 9.05 -35.50
CA ASP A 64 34.73 10.03 -34.93
C ASP A 64 35.37 11.35 -34.46
N THR A 65 36.69 11.42 -34.33
CA THR A 65 37.44 12.64 -33.98
C THR A 65 37.92 13.44 -35.19
N ASP A 66 37.74 12.95 -36.42
CA ASP A 66 38.17 13.67 -37.63
C ASP A 66 37.39 14.99 -37.81
N ALA A 67 38.10 16.05 -38.19
CA ALA A 67 37.52 17.39 -38.31
C ALA A 67 36.41 17.52 -39.37
N THR A 68 36.40 16.65 -40.38
CA THR A 68 35.45 16.70 -41.50
C THR A 68 34.46 15.54 -41.47
N LEU A 69 34.92 14.34 -41.10
CA LEU A 69 34.13 13.11 -41.11
C LEU A 69 33.63 12.68 -39.74
N GLY A 70 34.10 13.31 -38.65
CA GLY A 70 33.84 12.87 -37.28
C GLY A 70 32.36 12.64 -36.99
N SER A 71 31.50 13.61 -37.30
CA SER A 71 30.04 13.49 -37.12
C SER A 71 29.41 12.36 -37.93
N SER A 72 29.95 12.03 -39.11
CA SER A 72 29.48 10.90 -39.94
C SER A 72 29.95 9.54 -39.43
N LEU A 73 30.93 9.52 -38.53
CA LEU A 73 31.53 8.33 -37.94
C LEU A 73 31.00 8.04 -36.53
N GLN A 74 29.83 8.60 -36.20
CA GLN A 74 29.08 8.35 -34.96
C GLN A 74 27.88 7.45 -35.24
N LEU A 75 27.96 6.17 -34.90
CA LEU A 75 26.84 5.24 -35.03
C LEU A 75 25.97 5.27 -33.77
N ARG A 76 24.72 5.72 -33.89
CA ARG A 76 23.73 5.62 -32.80
C ARG A 76 22.93 4.34 -32.92
N VAL A 77 22.90 3.55 -31.86
CA VAL A 77 22.16 2.29 -31.76
C VAL A 77 21.18 2.44 -30.62
N LYS A 78 19.90 2.18 -30.91
CA LYS A 78 18.83 2.22 -29.91
C LYS A 78 18.44 0.82 -29.52
N GLU A 79 18.22 0.61 -28.24
CA GLU A 79 17.63 -0.63 -27.77
C GLU A 79 16.12 -0.71 -28.10
N LYS A 80 15.55 -1.89 -27.88
CA LYS A 80 14.09 -2.15 -28.01
C LYS A 80 13.48 -2.80 -26.79
N THR A 81 14.28 -3.08 -25.76
CA THR A 81 13.75 -3.61 -24.51
C THR A 81 13.17 -2.44 -23.73
N ALA A 82 12.01 -2.63 -23.13
CA ALA A 82 11.40 -1.60 -22.31
C ALA A 82 11.74 -1.85 -20.83
N PRO A 83 11.73 -0.80 -19.98
CA PRO A 83 11.94 -0.97 -18.56
C PRO A 83 10.89 -1.88 -17.93
N THR A 84 11.30 -2.58 -16.87
CA THR A 84 10.41 -3.40 -16.04
C THR A 84 9.99 -2.62 -14.80
N ILE A 85 8.68 -2.58 -14.53
CA ILE A 85 8.09 -1.95 -13.34
C ILE A 85 7.62 -3.03 -12.36
N THR A 86 7.93 -2.86 -11.07
CA THR A 86 7.45 -3.71 -9.98
C THR A 86 6.90 -2.86 -8.84
N ILE A 87 5.59 -2.87 -8.60
CA ILE A 87 4.96 -2.23 -7.43
C ILE A 87 5.23 -3.11 -6.21
N THR A 88 5.81 -2.53 -5.15
CA THR A 88 6.14 -3.25 -3.92
C THR A 88 5.17 -2.91 -2.78
N TYR A 89 4.60 -1.71 -2.78
CA TYR A 89 3.54 -1.33 -1.87
C TYR A 89 2.68 -0.18 -2.45
N PRO A 90 1.35 -0.19 -2.25
CA PRO A 90 0.57 -1.24 -1.60
C PRO A 90 0.47 -2.51 -2.45
N THR A 91 0.07 -3.62 -1.83
CA THR A 91 -0.24 -4.87 -2.53
C THR A 91 -1.69 -4.85 -3.02
N ALA A 92 -2.00 -5.69 -4.00
CA ALA A 92 -3.37 -5.86 -4.49
C ALA A 92 -4.32 -6.20 -3.34
N SER A 93 -5.46 -5.49 -3.30
CA SER A 93 -6.51 -5.65 -2.28
C SER A 93 -6.07 -5.34 -0.84
N ALA A 94 -4.95 -4.65 -0.64
CA ALA A 94 -4.54 -4.22 0.69
C ALA A 94 -5.62 -3.32 1.34
N LEU A 95 -5.94 -3.58 2.60
CA LEU A 95 -6.69 -2.69 3.47
C LEU A 95 -5.69 -1.86 4.28
N ILE A 96 -5.75 -0.54 4.13
CA ILE A 96 -4.75 0.38 4.67
C ILE A 96 -5.43 1.42 5.55
N ILE A 97 -4.93 1.56 6.78
CA ILE A 97 -5.49 2.45 7.79
C ILE A 97 -4.88 3.86 7.84
N ASN A 98 -3.87 4.11 6.99
CA ASN A 98 -3.23 5.39 6.82
C ASN A 98 -3.65 5.98 5.47
N ASN A 99 -4.37 7.10 5.48
CA ASN A 99 -4.85 7.78 4.29
C ASN A 99 -3.77 8.56 3.51
N LYS A 100 -2.51 8.56 3.98
CA LYS A 100 -1.34 9.00 3.21
C LYS A 100 -0.29 7.87 3.19
N PRO A 101 -0.58 6.75 2.51
CA PRO A 101 0.35 5.64 2.46
C PRO A 101 1.59 6.01 1.65
N ALA A 102 2.77 5.56 2.09
CA ALA A 102 3.98 5.64 1.29
C ALA A 102 3.95 4.56 0.20
N ILE A 103 3.63 4.94 -1.04
CA ILE A 103 3.59 4.08 -2.22
C ILE A 103 5.02 3.81 -2.69
N ARG A 104 5.35 2.56 -2.99
CA ARG A 104 6.71 2.11 -3.34
C ARG A 104 6.70 1.20 -4.57
N TRP A 105 7.67 1.40 -5.45
CA TRP A 105 7.86 0.59 -6.64
C TRP A 105 9.31 0.65 -7.13
N LYS A 106 9.71 -0.31 -7.96
CA LYS A 106 11.00 -0.35 -8.62
C LYS A 106 10.80 -0.24 -10.13
N VAL A 107 11.73 0.44 -10.79
CA VAL A 107 11.85 0.47 -12.25
C VAL A 107 13.28 0.10 -12.62
N THR A 108 13.45 -0.88 -13.50
CA THR A 108 14.78 -1.35 -13.92
C THR A 108 14.86 -1.55 -15.43
N ASP A 109 16.02 -1.22 -16.00
CA ASP A 109 16.42 -1.43 -17.37
C ASP A 109 17.95 -1.61 -17.42
N ASN A 110 18.43 -2.63 -18.14
CA ASN A 110 19.84 -3.03 -18.12
C ASN A 110 20.68 -2.49 -19.28
N ASP A 111 20.07 -1.88 -20.31
CA ASP A 111 20.80 -1.46 -21.51
C ASP A 111 20.98 0.07 -21.52
N SER A 112 20.07 0.84 -22.10
CA SER A 112 20.13 2.31 -22.06
C SER A 112 19.84 2.83 -20.65
N GLY A 113 19.14 2.05 -19.82
CA GLY A 113 18.79 2.41 -18.45
C GLY A 113 17.50 3.23 -18.37
N VAL A 114 17.02 3.50 -17.16
CA VAL A 114 15.73 4.19 -16.95
C VAL A 114 15.90 5.70 -17.03
N ASN A 115 15.07 6.39 -17.82
CA ASN A 115 15.01 7.85 -17.79
C ASN A 115 14.18 8.33 -16.58
N PRO A 116 14.80 8.92 -15.54
CA PRO A 116 14.11 9.25 -14.29
C PRO A 116 13.03 10.33 -14.45
N ASP A 117 13.07 11.16 -15.49
CA ASP A 117 12.08 12.20 -15.73
C ASP A 117 10.75 11.65 -16.22
N THR A 118 10.77 10.43 -16.76
CA THR A 118 9.58 9.74 -17.28
C THR A 118 8.85 8.93 -16.22
N ILE A 119 9.54 8.61 -15.11
CA ILE A 119 8.96 7.90 -13.96
C ILE A 119 7.82 8.74 -13.40
N GLY A 120 6.62 8.18 -13.41
CA GLY A 120 5.45 8.82 -12.86
C GLY A 120 4.45 7.87 -12.24
N ILE A 121 3.63 8.44 -11.38
CA ILE A 121 2.52 7.77 -10.72
C ILE A 121 1.23 8.55 -10.97
N THR A 122 0.15 7.83 -11.23
CA THR A 122 -1.22 8.37 -11.24
C THR A 122 -2.01 7.66 -10.16
N ILE A 123 -2.78 8.40 -9.37
CA ILE A 123 -3.71 7.86 -8.38
C ILE A 123 -5.12 8.12 -8.90
N ASP A 124 -5.89 7.05 -9.07
CA ASP A 124 -7.25 7.05 -9.63
C ASP A 124 -7.31 7.74 -11.01
N SER A 125 -8.15 8.77 -11.13
CA SER A 125 -8.27 9.64 -12.30
C SER A 125 -7.56 10.98 -12.11
N GLY A 126 -6.66 11.09 -11.12
CA GLY A 126 -5.89 12.29 -10.87
C GLY A 126 -4.84 12.59 -11.95
N SER A 127 -4.17 13.72 -11.83
CA SER A 127 -3.05 14.08 -12.71
C SER A 127 -1.84 13.18 -12.46
N LYS A 128 -1.08 12.88 -13.52
CA LYS A 128 0.20 12.18 -13.42
C LYS A 128 1.20 13.04 -12.63
N ILE A 129 1.79 12.43 -11.60
CA ILE A 129 2.85 13.02 -10.77
C ILE A 129 4.19 12.55 -11.30
N THR A 130 5.15 13.46 -11.46
CA THR A 130 6.51 13.20 -11.96
C THR A 130 7.54 14.05 -11.19
N GLY A 131 8.80 14.03 -11.63
CA GLY A 131 9.83 14.95 -11.12
C GLY A 131 10.18 14.71 -9.65
N SER A 132 10.42 15.81 -8.92
CA SER A 132 10.92 15.81 -7.53
C SER A 132 9.87 15.41 -6.48
N ALA A 133 8.60 15.31 -6.85
CA ALA A 133 7.55 14.80 -5.95
C ALA A 133 7.75 13.30 -5.64
N ILE A 134 8.45 12.58 -6.51
CA ILE A 134 8.79 11.17 -6.34
C ILE A 134 10.24 11.09 -5.84
N THR A 135 10.45 10.45 -4.71
CA THR A 135 11.81 10.09 -4.26
C THR A 135 12.31 8.94 -5.11
N LYS A 136 13.46 9.11 -5.77
CA LYS A 136 14.07 8.11 -6.67
C LYS A 136 15.47 7.81 -6.15
N THR A 137 15.66 6.63 -5.59
CA THR A 137 16.97 6.16 -5.12
C THR A 137 17.59 5.30 -6.20
N ALA A 138 18.76 5.67 -6.70
CA ALA A 138 19.45 4.89 -7.72
C ALA A 138 19.80 3.48 -7.19
N ILE A 139 19.57 2.48 -8.03
CA ILE A 139 19.94 1.09 -7.83
C ILE A 139 20.64 0.58 -9.11
N THR A 140 21.24 -0.60 -9.06
CA THR A 140 21.78 -1.23 -10.26
C THR A 140 20.69 -1.36 -11.32
N GLY A 141 20.91 -0.75 -12.48
CA GLY A 141 19.98 -0.78 -13.61
C GLY A 141 18.70 0.01 -13.40
N GLY A 142 18.59 0.96 -12.44
CA GLY A 142 17.38 1.77 -12.36
C GLY A 142 17.15 2.49 -11.02
N TYR A 143 15.90 2.50 -10.55
CA TYR A 143 15.49 3.26 -9.37
C TYR A 143 14.54 2.50 -8.45
N ASP A 144 14.77 2.61 -7.15
CA ASP A 144 13.79 2.34 -6.10
C ASP A 144 13.05 3.64 -5.76
N CYS A 145 11.73 3.64 -5.97
CA CYS A 145 10.91 4.84 -5.97
C CYS A 145 9.92 4.84 -4.80
N THR A 146 9.69 6.02 -4.21
CA THR A 146 8.67 6.23 -3.19
C THR A 146 7.89 7.52 -3.43
N TYR A 147 6.58 7.48 -3.25
CA TYR A 147 5.69 8.64 -3.27
C TYR A 147 4.71 8.59 -2.09
N THR A 148 4.53 9.72 -1.40
CA THR A 148 3.49 9.87 -0.36
C THR A 148 2.49 10.92 -0.84
N PRO A 149 1.18 10.61 -0.93
CA PRO A 149 0.16 11.59 -1.29
C PRO A 149 0.22 12.83 -0.40
N THR A 150 0.23 14.01 -1.00
CA THR A 150 0.24 15.29 -0.27
C THR A 150 -1.11 15.57 0.39
N THR A 151 -2.20 15.21 -0.31
CA THR A 151 -3.57 15.21 0.20
C THR A 151 -3.95 13.82 0.71
N ALA A 152 -4.72 13.76 1.80
CA ALA A 152 -5.24 12.50 2.30
C ALA A 152 -6.19 11.88 1.26
N LEU A 153 -5.99 10.59 1.00
CA LEU A 153 -6.92 9.78 0.23
C LEU A 153 -8.21 9.60 1.04
N ALA A 154 -9.36 9.57 0.37
CA ALA A 154 -10.63 9.28 1.03
C ALA A 154 -10.67 7.80 1.45
N ASP A 155 -11.61 7.43 2.32
CA ASP A 155 -11.90 6.01 2.53
C ASP A 155 -12.55 5.44 1.26
N GLY A 156 -12.19 4.21 0.91
CA GLY A 156 -12.65 3.55 -0.30
C GLY A 156 -11.52 3.00 -1.17
N SER A 157 -11.91 2.54 -2.37
CA SER A 157 -11.01 1.91 -3.33
C SER A 157 -10.18 2.94 -4.08
N HIS A 158 -8.88 2.72 -4.15
CA HIS A 158 -7.91 3.51 -4.89
C HIS A 158 -7.09 2.64 -5.83
N THR A 159 -6.77 3.15 -7.02
CA THR A 159 -5.91 2.47 -7.99
C THR A 159 -4.73 3.34 -8.34
N ILE A 160 -3.52 2.83 -8.15
CA ILE A 160 -2.30 3.46 -8.64
C ILE A 160 -1.92 2.91 -10.00
N LYS A 161 -1.34 3.76 -10.85
CA LYS A 161 -0.75 3.40 -12.14
C LYS A 161 0.66 3.97 -12.23
N ILE A 162 1.62 3.17 -12.63
CA ILE A 162 3.04 3.54 -12.73
C ILE A 162 3.48 3.47 -14.18
N ASP A 163 4.13 4.53 -14.62
CA ASP A 163 4.69 4.68 -15.96
C ASP A 163 6.19 4.99 -15.87
N ALA A 164 6.97 4.51 -16.84
CA ALA A 164 8.36 4.87 -17.05
C ALA A 164 8.78 4.55 -18.49
N SER A 165 9.85 5.19 -18.95
CA SER A 165 10.54 4.89 -20.20
C SER A 165 12.05 4.85 -19.97
N ASP A 166 12.75 4.17 -20.86
CA ASP A 166 14.22 4.21 -20.89
C ASP A 166 14.73 5.50 -21.57
N TYR A 167 16.05 5.61 -21.73
CA TYR A 167 16.66 6.76 -22.41
C TYR A 167 16.54 6.72 -23.95
N ASP A 168 16.30 5.55 -24.55
CA ASP A 168 16.15 5.39 -25.99
C ASP A 168 14.71 5.61 -26.50
N GLY A 169 13.74 5.69 -25.59
CA GLY A 169 12.34 6.01 -25.82
C GLY A 169 11.37 4.82 -25.72
N ASN A 170 11.78 3.67 -25.23
CA ASN A 170 10.91 2.52 -25.04
C ASN A 170 10.09 2.70 -23.75
N ALA A 171 8.76 2.72 -23.90
CA ALA A 171 7.84 2.84 -22.77
C ALA A 171 7.59 1.47 -22.11
N ALA A 172 7.73 1.42 -20.79
CA ALA A 172 7.39 0.25 -20.00
C ALA A 172 5.89 -0.07 -20.12
N ALA A 173 5.56 -1.35 -20.04
CA ALA A 173 4.16 -1.75 -19.85
C ALA A 173 3.66 -1.19 -18.50
N GLN A 174 2.61 -0.37 -18.55
CA GLN A 174 2.04 0.24 -17.34
C GLN A 174 1.65 -0.83 -16.33
N LYS A 175 2.00 -0.60 -15.06
CA LYS A 175 1.58 -1.45 -13.94
C LYS A 175 0.59 -0.72 -13.05
N SER A 176 -0.41 -1.43 -12.57
CA SER A 176 -1.39 -0.91 -11.64
C SER A 176 -1.62 -1.84 -10.47
N VAL A 177 -2.02 -1.25 -9.34
CA VAL A 177 -2.49 -1.96 -8.15
C VAL A 177 -3.70 -1.21 -7.60
N THR A 178 -4.74 -1.96 -7.24
CA THR A 178 -5.90 -1.45 -6.51
C THR A 178 -5.80 -1.87 -5.04
N PHE A 179 -6.07 -0.94 -4.14
CA PHE A 179 -6.09 -1.11 -2.69
C PHE A 179 -7.24 -0.30 -2.10
N LYS A 180 -7.50 -0.43 -0.80
CA LYS A 180 -8.55 0.29 -0.12
C LYS A 180 -8.01 1.02 1.11
N ILE A 181 -8.38 2.28 1.25
CA ILE A 181 -8.17 3.07 2.46
C ILE A 181 -9.39 2.92 3.36
N ASP A 182 -9.16 2.72 4.65
CA ASP A 182 -10.22 2.70 5.65
C ASP A 182 -9.72 3.26 6.98
N THR A 183 -10.18 4.46 7.32
CA THR A 183 -9.74 5.18 8.50
C THR A 183 -10.80 5.25 9.58
N VAL A 184 -12.03 4.87 9.28
CA VAL A 184 -13.19 4.97 10.18
C VAL A 184 -13.40 3.64 10.91
N PRO A 185 -13.51 3.63 12.25
CA PRO A 185 -13.89 2.44 13.00
C PRO A 185 -15.39 2.12 12.86
N PRO A 186 -15.80 0.88 13.18
CA PRO A 186 -17.20 0.49 13.13
C PRO A 186 -18.02 1.27 14.16
N THR A 187 -19.28 1.53 13.85
CA THR A 187 -20.25 2.01 14.84
C THR A 187 -20.59 0.87 15.82
N LEU A 188 -20.74 1.18 17.11
CA LEU A 188 -21.10 0.20 18.14
C LEU A 188 -22.11 0.80 19.13
N SER A 189 -23.28 0.16 19.24
CA SER A 189 -24.31 0.48 20.22
C SER A 189 -24.58 -0.74 21.10
N VAL A 190 -24.46 -0.58 22.42
CA VAL A 190 -24.81 -1.61 23.40
C VAL A 190 -26.09 -1.18 24.11
N THR A 191 -27.21 -1.83 23.80
CA THR A 191 -28.54 -1.47 24.33
C THR A 191 -28.84 -2.15 25.66
N ALA A 192 -28.26 -3.33 25.90
CA ALA A 192 -28.36 -4.05 27.16
C ALA A 192 -26.99 -4.62 27.57
N PRO A 193 -26.65 -4.67 28.87
CA PRO A 193 -27.35 -3.96 29.96
C PRO A 193 -27.17 -2.44 29.85
N VAL A 194 -28.08 -1.68 30.47
CA VAL A 194 -27.86 -0.24 30.70
C VAL A 194 -26.67 -0.06 31.64
N ASN A 195 -25.91 1.01 31.47
CA ASN A 195 -24.77 1.28 32.35
C ASN A 195 -25.26 1.61 33.77
N GLY A 196 -24.62 1.02 34.78
CA GLY A 196 -24.99 1.19 36.19
C GLY A 196 -26.20 0.36 36.62
N LEU A 197 -26.60 -0.65 35.84
CA LEU A 197 -27.70 -1.55 36.23
C LEU A 197 -27.39 -2.21 37.59
N ILE A 198 -28.33 -2.14 38.54
CA ILE A 198 -28.29 -2.92 39.77
C ILE A 198 -29.37 -4.01 39.65
N THR A 199 -29.02 -5.26 39.93
CA THR A 199 -29.93 -6.40 39.77
C THR A 199 -29.66 -7.49 40.80
N ASN A 200 -30.68 -8.30 41.09
CA ASN A 200 -30.54 -9.55 41.85
C ASN A 200 -30.48 -10.79 40.95
N LYS A 201 -30.39 -10.62 39.63
CA LYS A 201 -30.31 -11.71 38.65
C LYS A 201 -28.86 -11.88 38.17
N ALA A 202 -28.27 -13.03 38.45
CA ALA A 202 -26.92 -13.34 37.96
C ALA A 202 -26.86 -13.50 36.43
N ALA A 203 -27.95 -13.93 35.80
CA ALA A 203 -28.06 -14.01 34.34
C ALA A 203 -28.19 -12.60 33.75
N CYS A 204 -27.26 -12.23 32.87
CA CYS A 204 -27.25 -10.95 32.16
C CYS A 204 -27.06 -11.19 30.67
N THR A 205 -27.85 -10.51 29.83
CA THR A 205 -27.68 -10.56 28.37
C THR A 205 -27.10 -9.23 27.91
N VAL A 206 -25.93 -9.29 27.28
CA VAL A 206 -25.36 -8.17 26.53
C VAL A 206 -25.96 -8.20 25.14
N ALA A 207 -26.57 -7.12 24.70
CA ALA A 207 -27.15 -7.01 23.37
C ALA A 207 -26.87 -5.63 22.77
N GLY A 208 -26.80 -5.57 21.45
CA GLY A 208 -26.48 -4.35 20.74
C GLY A 208 -26.50 -4.51 19.24
N THR A 209 -26.04 -3.47 18.56
CA THR A 209 -25.83 -3.45 17.12
C THR A 209 -24.46 -2.86 16.78
N THR A 210 -23.89 -3.32 15.67
CA THR A 210 -22.69 -2.75 15.09
C THR A 210 -22.81 -2.71 13.57
N ASN A 211 -22.20 -1.72 12.94
CA ASN A 211 -22.17 -1.61 11.49
C ASN A 211 -20.94 -0.84 11.01
N ASP A 212 -20.46 -1.21 9.84
CA ASP A 212 -19.40 -0.51 9.13
C ASP A 212 -19.63 -0.58 7.62
N ILE A 213 -19.92 0.58 7.03
CA ILE A 213 -20.21 0.74 5.60
C ILE A 213 -18.92 0.70 4.78
N THR A 214 -17.82 1.22 5.34
CA THR A 214 -16.53 1.29 4.65
C THR A 214 -15.75 0.01 4.82
N SER A 215 -16.06 -0.86 5.78
CA SER A 215 -15.19 -1.98 6.15
C SER A 215 -15.92 -3.17 6.79
N SER A 216 -16.30 -4.12 5.96
CA SER A 216 -16.98 -5.35 6.39
C SER A 216 -16.12 -6.60 6.15
N PRO A 217 -16.34 -7.70 6.89
CA PRO A 217 -17.27 -7.84 8.02
C PRO A 217 -16.75 -7.22 9.32
N VAL A 218 -17.66 -6.85 10.22
CA VAL A 218 -17.34 -6.43 11.60
C VAL A 218 -17.39 -7.65 12.52
N THR A 219 -16.40 -7.75 13.41
CA THR A 219 -16.35 -8.76 14.48
C THR A 219 -16.62 -8.10 15.83
N VAL A 220 -17.33 -8.79 16.73
CA VAL A 220 -17.60 -8.30 18.10
C VAL A 220 -17.01 -9.26 19.11
N THR A 221 -16.38 -8.71 20.15
CA THR A 221 -15.99 -9.45 21.34
C THR A 221 -16.61 -8.84 22.60
N VAL A 222 -16.94 -9.68 23.57
CA VAL A 222 -17.45 -9.29 24.88
C VAL A 222 -16.56 -9.90 25.96
N LYS A 223 -16.11 -9.07 26.89
CA LYS A 223 -15.29 -9.46 28.05
C LYS A 223 -16.01 -9.10 29.34
N LEU A 224 -16.10 -10.05 30.26
CA LEU A 224 -16.60 -9.83 31.63
C LEU A 224 -15.43 -9.77 32.62
N ASN A 225 -15.34 -8.68 33.38
CA ASN A 225 -14.32 -8.43 34.39
C ASN A 225 -12.89 -8.66 33.84
N SER A 226 -12.06 -9.39 34.58
CA SER A 226 -10.72 -9.79 34.17
C SER A 226 -10.68 -11.03 33.27
N GLY A 227 -11.82 -11.58 32.87
CA GLY A 227 -11.92 -12.76 32.00
C GLY A 227 -11.38 -12.55 30.58
N SER A 228 -11.39 -13.62 29.80
CA SER A 228 -11.06 -13.57 28.37
C SER A 228 -12.13 -12.83 27.57
N ALA A 229 -11.74 -12.20 26.47
CA ALA A 229 -12.69 -11.69 25.50
C ALA A 229 -13.25 -12.85 24.67
N GLU A 230 -14.58 -12.94 24.59
CA GLU A 230 -15.28 -13.98 23.86
C GLU A 230 -15.88 -13.41 22.58
N ALA A 231 -15.71 -14.10 21.45
CA ALA A 231 -16.31 -13.70 20.19
C ALA A 231 -17.84 -13.83 20.24
N VAL A 232 -18.52 -12.89 19.59
CA VAL A 232 -19.98 -12.85 19.45
C VAL A 232 -20.33 -12.79 17.97
N THR A 233 -21.25 -13.65 17.55
CA THR A 233 -21.78 -13.62 16.18
C THR A 233 -22.57 -12.33 15.95
N VAL A 234 -22.23 -11.63 14.87
CA VAL A 234 -22.97 -10.46 14.38
C VAL A 234 -23.91 -10.93 13.27
N GLY A 235 -25.21 -10.63 13.42
CA GLY A 235 -26.23 -10.90 12.42
C GLY A 235 -26.06 -10.03 11.17
N ALA A 236 -26.75 -10.38 10.09
CA ALA A 236 -26.71 -9.61 8.84
C ALA A 236 -27.26 -8.17 8.98
N ASP A 237 -28.10 -7.94 9.99
CA ASP A 237 -28.63 -6.62 10.38
C ASP A 237 -27.71 -5.88 11.37
N GLY A 238 -26.53 -6.42 11.67
CA GLY A 238 -25.58 -5.86 12.62
C GLY A 238 -25.90 -6.19 14.08
N SER A 239 -26.99 -6.91 14.38
CA SER A 239 -27.35 -7.25 15.76
C SER A 239 -26.41 -8.29 16.36
N PHE A 240 -26.15 -8.20 17.67
CA PHE A 240 -25.40 -9.20 18.41
C PHE A 240 -26.00 -9.39 19.81
N SER A 241 -25.82 -10.59 20.38
CA SER A 241 -26.24 -10.91 21.74
C SER A 241 -25.32 -11.94 22.38
N LYS A 242 -25.03 -11.77 23.67
CA LYS A 242 -24.20 -12.68 24.47
C LYS A 242 -24.77 -12.80 25.89
N ALA A 243 -25.05 -14.02 26.30
CA ALA A 243 -25.37 -14.32 27.70
C ALA A 243 -24.09 -14.34 28.55
N LEU A 244 -24.16 -13.72 29.72
CA LEU A 244 -23.12 -13.66 30.74
C LEU A 244 -23.70 -14.09 32.09
N THR A 245 -22.84 -14.60 32.96
CA THR A 245 -23.15 -14.86 34.37
C THR A 245 -22.35 -13.90 35.23
N LEU A 246 -23.03 -12.96 35.88
CA LEU A 246 -22.45 -11.95 36.75
C LEU A 246 -21.95 -12.59 38.05
N VAL A 247 -20.90 -12.00 38.63
CA VAL A 247 -20.44 -12.32 40.00
C VAL A 247 -20.99 -11.31 40.99
N ALA A 248 -21.10 -11.67 42.26
CA ALA A 248 -21.60 -10.76 43.29
C ALA A 248 -20.78 -9.47 43.35
N GLY A 249 -21.46 -8.34 43.57
CA GLY A 249 -20.87 -7.01 43.54
C GLY A 249 -20.76 -6.43 42.12
N SER A 250 -19.76 -5.58 41.91
CA SER A 250 -19.60 -4.84 40.65
C SER A 250 -19.00 -5.71 39.54
N ASN A 251 -19.62 -5.67 38.37
CA ASN A 251 -19.18 -6.32 37.15
C ASN A 251 -18.91 -5.27 36.07
N THR A 252 -17.76 -5.37 35.41
CA THR A 252 -17.42 -4.56 34.24
C THR A 252 -17.53 -5.40 32.98
N ILE A 253 -18.33 -4.95 32.02
CA ILE A 253 -18.51 -5.59 30.72
C ILE A 253 -17.88 -4.69 29.66
N THR A 254 -16.90 -5.20 28.94
CA THR A 254 -16.26 -4.50 27.82
C THR A 254 -16.69 -5.14 26.51
N VAL A 255 -17.26 -4.35 25.60
CA VAL A 255 -17.68 -4.77 24.26
C VAL A 255 -16.80 -4.06 23.24
N VAL A 256 -16.17 -4.81 22.34
CA VAL A 256 -15.30 -4.27 21.29
C VAL A 256 -15.79 -4.74 19.93
N ALA A 257 -16.11 -3.80 19.04
CA ALA A 257 -16.36 -4.07 17.62
C ALA A 257 -15.10 -3.73 16.82
N THR A 258 -14.69 -4.59 15.89
CA THR A 258 -13.50 -4.40 15.04
C THR A 258 -13.85 -4.74 13.59
N ASP A 259 -13.53 -3.83 12.67
CA ASP A 259 -13.73 -4.03 11.23
C ASP A 259 -12.63 -4.88 10.56
N SER A 260 -12.70 -5.04 9.24
CA SER A 260 -11.73 -5.83 8.47
C SER A 260 -10.39 -5.10 8.23
N ALA A 261 -10.34 -3.78 8.40
CA ALA A 261 -9.09 -3.00 8.40
C ALA A 261 -8.41 -2.98 9.78
N GLY A 262 -9.07 -3.54 10.80
CA GLY A 262 -8.56 -3.64 12.16
C GLY A 262 -8.80 -2.39 13.02
N LYS A 263 -9.68 -1.46 12.62
CA LYS A 263 -10.08 -0.37 13.52
C LYS A 263 -11.18 -0.85 14.46
N SER A 264 -11.22 -0.28 15.66
CA SER A 264 -12.12 -0.74 16.71
C SER A 264 -12.85 0.39 17.43
N THR A 265 -14.07 0.09 17.87
CA THR A 265 -14.86 0.90 18.81
C THR A 265 -15.12 0.07 20.07
N THR A 266 -14.97 0.68 21.24
CA THR A 266 -15.15 0.03 22.55
C THR A 266 -16.25 0.70 23.35
N VAL A 267 -17.14 -0.09 23.94
CA VAL A 267 -18.15 0.35 24.91
C VAL A 267 -17.99 -0.43 26.21
N VAL A 268 -18.06 0.27 27.35
CA VAL A 268 -17.99 -0.34 28.68
C VAL A 268 -19.31 -0.13 29.42
N ARG A 269 -19.79 -1.19 30.08
CA ARG A 269 -20.95 -1.17 30.97
C ARG A 269 -20.56 -1.68 32.35
N THR A 270 -21.11 -1.07 33.39
CA THR A 270 -21.02 -1.55 34.76
C THR A 270 -22.37 -2.09 35.22
N VAL A 271 -22.36 -3.24 35.92
CA VAL A 271 -23.55 -3.87 36.48
C VAL A 271 -23.24 -4.37 37.89
N THR A 272 -24.07 -4.03 38.87
CA THR A 272 -23.94 -4.54 40.24
C THR A 272 -24.92 -5.68 40.45
N LEU A 273 -24.40 -6.87 40.76
CA LEU A 273 -25.22 -7.99 41.24
C LEU A 273 -25.30 -7.92 42.76
N ASP A 274 -26.50 -7.69 43.26
CA ASP A 274 -26.81 -7.76 44.69
C ASP A 274 -27.94 -8.76 44.93
N THR A 275 -27.59 -9.88 45.56
CA THR A 275 -28.53 -10.97 45.89
C THR A 275 -28.85 -11.03 47.38
N VAL A 276 -28.32 -10.11 48.18
CA VAL A 276 -28.54 -10.08 49.62
C VAL A 276 -29.84 -9.33 49.87
N ALA A 277 -30.76 -9.93 50.64
CA ALA A 277 -31.98 -9.25 51.03
C ALA A 277 -31.70 -8.43 52.32
N PRO A 278 -32.34 -7.26 52.47
CA PRO A 278 -32.32 -6.54 53.74
C PRO A 278 -32.86 -7.43 54.86
N THR A 279 -32.27 -7.31 56.05
CA THR A 279 -32.67 -8.03 57.25
C THR A 279 -33.48 -7.13 58.18
N ILE A 280 -34.63 -7.62 58.65
CA ILE A 280 -35.40 -6.97 59.72
C ILE A 280 -34.74 -7.32 61.06
N ARG A 281 -34.24 -6.31 61.76
CA ARG A 281 -33.51 -6.45 63.04
C ARG A 281 -34.42 -6.39 64.25
N ALA A 282 -35.42 -5.49 64.23
CA ALA A 282 -36.37 -5.34 65.32
C ALA A 282 -37.74 -4.84 64.84
N VAL A 283 -38.80 -5.23 65.55
CA VAL A 283 -40.15 -4.69 65.40
C VAL A 283 -40.68 -4.36 66.80
N THR A 284 -41.15 -3.12 67.00
CA THR A 284 -41.78 -2.70 68.25
C THR A 284 -43.16 -2.09 67.99
N LEU A 285 -44.11 -2.43 68.85
CA LEU A 285 -45.49 -1.96 68.82
C LEU A 285 -45.77 -1.27 70.16
N THR A 286 -46.04 0.05 70.13
CA THR A 286 -46.16 0.83 71.38
C THR A 286 -47.40 1.73 71.36
N PRO A 287 -48.36 1.56 72.30
CA PRO A 287 -48.44 0.48 73.29
C PRO A 287 -48.86 -0.85 72.65
N ASN A 288 -48.48 -1.97 73.27
CA ASN A 288 -48.99 -3.30 72.97
C ASN A 288 -49.16 -4.09 74.29
N PRO A 289 -50.40 -4.37 74.75
CA PRO A 289 -51.67 -4.23 74.02
C PRO A 289 -52.12 -2.78 73.83
N VAL A 290 -52.98 -2.57 72.83
CA VAL A 290 -53.66 -1.28 72.54
C VAL A 290 -55.16 -1.46 72.64
N ASP A 291 -55.86 -0.49 73.21
CA ASP A 291 -57.31 -0.53 73.33
C ASP A 291 -58.02 -0.44 71.97
N ALA A 292 -59.19 -1.07 71.87
CA ALA A 292 -60.03 -1.01 70.67
C ALA A 292 -60.33 0.45 70.28
N GLY A 293 -60.00 0.81 69.03
CA GLY A 293 -60.19 2.17 68.50
C GLY A 293 -59.12 3.19 68.90
N LYS A 294 -58.05 2.78 69.61
CA LYS A 294 -56.88 3.63 69.90
C LYS A 294 -55.74 3.38 68.91
N THR A 295 -54.80 4.34 68.85
CA THR A 295 -53.62 4.28 67.98
C THR A 295 -52.43 3.64 68.70
N TYR A 296 -51.58 2.94 67.93
CA TYR A 296 -50.26 2.48 68.36
C TYR A 296 -49.24 2.84 67.28
N VAL A 297 -47.97 2.92 67.66
CA VAL A 297 -46.86 3.12 66.73
C VAL A 297 -46.20 1.77 66.44
N ILE A 298 -46.01 1.47 65.16
CA ILE A 298 -45.13 0.40 64.69
C ILE A 298 -43.78 1.01 64.29
N SER A 299 -42.69 0.55 64.90
CA SER A 299 -41.33 0.92 64.52
C SER A 299 -40.57 -0.33 64.12
N VAL A 300 -39.94 -0.29 62.95
CA VAL A 300 -39.18 -1.39 62.34
C VAL A 300 -37.76 -0.93 62.09
N GLU A 301 -36.80 -1.76 62.49
CA GLU A 301 -35.39 -1.54 62.26
C GLU A 301 -34.91 -2.52 61.17
N VAL A 302 -34.34 -1.99 60.08
CA VAL A 302 -33.90 -2.76 58.92
C VAL A 302 -32.42 -2.47 58.64
N THR A 303 -31.66 -3.47 58.22
CA THR A 303 -30.28 -3.36 57.73
C THR A 303 -30.17 -3.95 56.33
N ASP A 304 -29.33 -3.35 55.49
CA ASP A 304 -28.97 -3.85 54.16
C ASP A 304 -27.43 -3.89 54.06
#